data_AF-A0A812SQV6-F1
#
_entry.id   AF-A0A812SQV6-F1
#
_cell.length_a   1.000
_cell.length_b   1.000
_cell.length_c   1.000
_cell.angle_alpha   90.00
_cell.angle_beta   90.00
_cell.angle_gamma   90.00
#
_symmetry.space_group_name_H-M   'P 1'
#
loop_
_entity.id
_entity.type
_entity.pdbx_description
1 polymer ?
#
loop_
_entity_poly.entity_id
_entity_poly.type
_entity_poly.pdbx_seq_one_letter_code
_entity_poly.pdbx_strand_id
1 'polypeptide(L)'
;DTYVADPEDLIDQHVAYFLRKNPEVRGNHSIRRRTVGSYDMDGREVQIEWQYATEPGGKGFLVVVDGPLRQPFSDYMKNTEENATYDGQDLNTSNLHMIARDRRISFNDTHKVYNRLEAMKVAKEQALVREKAAGYVK
;
A
#
# COMPACT_ATOMS: atom_id res chain seq x y z
N ASP A 1 26.53 -11.26 -3.10
CA ASP A 1 26.61 -9.79 -2.99
C ASP A 1 26.29 -9.28 -1.61
N THR A 2 27.08 -8.31 -1.16
CA THR A 2 26.89 -7.59 0.12
C THR A 2 26.00 -6.40 -0.11
N TYR A 3 24.93 -6.29 0.68
CA TYR A 3 24.09 -5.09 0.66
C TYR A 3 24.94 -3.91 1.14
N VAL A 4 25.11 -2.90 0.29
CA VAL A 4 25.88 -1.69 0.59
C VAL A 4 24.88 -0.56 0.79
N ALA A 5 24.86 -0.01 2.01
CA ALA A 5 24.00 1.11 2.34
C ALA A 5 24.55 2.43 1.79
N ASP A 6 23.65 3.36 1.51
CA ASP A 6 23.95 4.76 1.27
C ASP A 6 24.38 5.44 2.60
N PRO A 7 25.60 6.00 2.70
CA PRO A 7 26.09 6.62 3.92
C PRO A 7 25.35 7.90 4.32
N GLU A 8 24.55 8.49 3.43
CA GLU A 8 23.76 9.69 3.72
C GLU A 8 22.31 9.35 4.14
N ASP A 9 21.88 8.09 3.99
CA ASP A 9 20.53 7.64 4.31
C ASP A 9 20.53 6.83 5.62
N LEU A 10 20.04 7.45 6.70
CA LEU A 10 19.97 6.80 8.01
C LEU A 10 19.04 5.58 8.02
N ILE A 11 17.97 5.57 7.22
CA ILE A 11 17.06 4.43 7.13
C ILE A 11 17.80 3.28 6.47
N ASP A 12 18.48 3.55 5.35
CA ASP A 12 19.23 2.54 4.61
C ASP A 12 20.38 1.93 5.43
N GLN A 13 21.04 2.74 6.25
CA GLN A 13 22.04 2.25 7.21
C GLN A 13 21.44 1.28 8.23
N HIS A 14 20.24 1.54 8.73
CA HIS A 14 19.55 0.64 9.65
C HIS A 14 19.10 -0.65 8.95
N VAL A 15 18.66 -0.58 7.69
CA VAL A 15 18.34 -1.75 6.87
C VAL A 15 19.58 -2.62 6.68
N ALA A 16 20.70 -2.02 6.26
CA ALA A 16 21.96 -2.74 6.09
C ALA A 16 22.47 -3.35 7.41
N TYR A 17 22.32 -2.62 8.53
CA TYR A 17 22.67 -3.13 9.85
C TYR A 17 21.81 -4.35 10.22
N PHE A 18 20.50 -4.28 10.00
CA PHE A 18 19.58 -5.39 10.24
C PHE A 18 19.96 -6.62 9.40
N LEU A 19 20.21 -6.45 8.10
CA LEU A 19 20.60 -7.55 7.21
C LEU A 19 21.95 -8.16 7.56
N ARG A 20 22.88 -7.36 8.11
CA ARG A 20 24.16 -7.86 8.61
C ARG A 20 23.99 -8.69 9.89
N LYS A 21 23.00 -8.35 10.73
CA LYS A 21 22.70 -9.07 11.97
C LYS A 21 21.85 -10.32 11.77
N ASN A 22 21.08 -10.39 10.69
CA ASN A 22 20.18 -11.50 10.36
C ASN A 22 20.54 -12.07 8.97
N PRO A 23 21.68 -12.79 8.85
CA PRO A 23 22.15 -13.32 7.57
C PRO A 23 21.17 -14.32 6.92
N GLU A 24 20.37 -15.03 7.71
CA GLU A 24 19.33 -15.94 7.26
C GLU A 24 18.22 -15.21 6.50
N VAL A 25 17.78 -14.05 7.00
CA VAL A 25 16.81 -13.20 6.31
C VAL A 25 17.38 -12.70 5.00
N ARG A 26 18.63 -12.22 5.04
CA ARG A 26 19.32 -11.75 3.83
C ARG A 26 19.52 -12.84 2.77
N GLY A 27 19.65 -14.10 3.17
CA GLY A 27 19.75 -15.23 2.25
C GLY A 27 18.43 -15.57 1.57
N ASN A 28 17.31 -15.31 2.25
CA ASN A 28 15.97 -15.65 1.78
C ASN A 28 15.30 -14.53 0.97
N HIS A 29 15.73 -13.29 1.15
CA HIS A 29 15.10 -12.11 0.55
C HIS A 29 16.08 -11.35 -0.35
N SER A 30 15.56 -10.89 -1.48
CA SER A 30 16.22 -9.95 -2.37
C SER A 30 15.77 -8.54 -2.03
N ILE A 31 16.71 -7.65 -1.72
CA ILE A 31 16.40 -6.27 -1.30
C ILE A 31 17.32 -5.32 -2.03
N ARG A 32 16.73 -4.31 -2.65
CA ARG A 32 17.46 -3.26 -3.38
C ARG A 32 16.82 -1.91 -3.13
N ARG A 33 17.60 -0.95 -2.64
CA ARG A 33 17.15 0.44 -2.55
C ARG A 33 16.88 0.98 -3.95
N ARG A 34 15.73 1.64 -4.13
CA ARG A 34 15.36 2.36 -5.36
C ARG A 34 15.67 3.85 -5.19
N THR A 35 15.08 4.45 -4.15
CA THR A 35 15.25 5.86 -3.77
C THR A 35 15.18 5.96 -2.23
N VAL A 36 15.33 7.17 -1.68
CA VAL A 36 15.20 7.39 -0.23
C VAL A 36 13.85 6.86 0.24
N GLY A 37 13.88 5.92 1.19
CA GLY A 37 12.68 5.31 1.75
C GLY A 37 11.94 4.29 0.86
N SER A 38 12.30 4.11 -0.42
CA SER A 38 11.66 3.12 -1.32
C SER A 38 12.63 2.00 -1.71
N TYR A 39 12.13 0.77 -1.60
CA TYR A 39 12.89 -0.46 -1.77
C TYR A 39 12.13 -1.45 -2.64
N ASP A 40 12.88 -2.17 -3.46
CA ASP A 40 12.42 -3.38 -4.13
C ASP A 40 12.75 -4.56 -3.22
N MET A 41 11.72 -5.24 -2.72
CA MET A 41 11.82 -6.46 -1.93
C MET A 41 11.12 -7.59 -2.68
N ASP A 42 11.88 -8.59 -3.11
CA ASP A 42 11.36 -9.77 -3.83
C ASP A 42 10.49 -9.43 -5.05
N GLY A 43 10.85 -8.36 -5.76
CA GLY A 43 10.14 -7.86 -6.94
C GLY A 43 8.90 -7.03 -6.62
N ARG A 44 8.67 -6.70 -5.35
CA ARG A 44 7.61 -5.81 -4.88
C ARG A 44 8.21 -4.49 -4.40
N GLU A 45 7.64 -3.37 -4.85
CA GLU A 45 8.03 -2.06 -4.34
C GLU A 45 7.33 -1.81 -3.00
N VAL A 46 8.12 -1.47 -1.99
CA VAL A 46 7.64 -1.14 -0.64
C VAL A 46 8.37 0.09 -0.11
N GLN A 47 7.75 0.78 0.83
CA GLN A 47 8.39 1.86 1.57
C GLN A 47 8.91 1.37 2.92
N ILE A 48 10.03 1.91 3.38
CA ILE A 48 10.56 1.69 4.72
C ILE A 48 10.66 3.02 5.43
N GLU A 49 10.07 3.08 6.61
CA GLU A 49 10.02 4.28 7.44
C GLU A 49 10.60 3.99 8.84
N TRP A 50 10.98 5.07 9.53
CA TRP A 50 11.37 5.02 10.93
C TRP A 50 10.19 5.43 11.82
N GLN A 51 9.66 4.47 12.59
CA GLN A 51 8.63 4.75 13.58
C GLN A 51 9.28 5.17 14.89
N TYR A 52 9.00 6.39 15.35
CA TYR A 52 9.44 6.86 16.67
C TYR A 52 8.63 6.20 17.78
N ALA A 53 9.27 5.95 18.92
CA ALA A 53 8.59 5.46 20.10
C ALA A 53 7.63 6.54 20.65
N THR A 54 6.47 6.10 21.14
CA THR A 54 5.45 6.98 21.74
C THR A 54 5.90 7.56 23.08
N GLU A 55 6.77 6.85 23.80
CA GLU A 55 7.28 7.25 25.11
C GLU A 55 8.63 7.98 25.00
N PRO A 56 8.84 9.06 25.78
CA PRO A 56 10.13 9.74 25.85
C PRO A 56 11.26 8.78 26.26
N GLY A 57 12.31 8.69 25.44
CA GLY A 57 13.44 7.78 25.66
C GLY A 57 13.24 6.36 25.10
N GLY A 58 12.08 6.06 24.53
CA GLY A 58 11.85 4.82 23.80
C GLY A 58 12.67 4.73 22.51
N LYS A 59 13.02 3.52 22.10
CA LYS A 59 13.72 3.26 20.83
C LYS A 59 12.72 3.16 19.70
N GLY A 60 12.96 3.90 18.62
CA GLY A 60 12.23 3.71 17.38
C GLY A 60 12.61 2.39 16.68
N PHE A 61 11.85 2.04 15.65
CA PHE A 61 12.06 0.83 14.86
C PHE A 61 11.69 1.04 13.38
N LEU A 62 12.23 0.18 12.52
CA LEU A 62 11.91 0.18 11.10
C LEU A 62 10.52 -0.44 10.87
N VAL A 63 9.73 0.21 10.01
CA VAL A 63 8.41 -0.24 9.58
C VAL A 63 8.39 -0.32 8.06
N VAL A 64 7.87 -1.42 7.53
CA VAL A 64 7.55 -1.57 6.11
C VAL A 64 6.13 -1.07 5.88
N VAL A 65 5.96 -0.24 4.86
CA VAL A 65 4.67 0.22 4.34
C VAL A 65 4.51 -0.35 2.93
N ASP A 66 3.52 -1.20 2.77
CA ASP A 66 3.26 -1.97 1.56
C ASP A 66 1.78 -1.85 1.17
N GLY A 67 1.46 -0.76 0.47
CA GLY A 67 0.08 -0.35 0.22
C GLY A 67 -0.63 -0.05 1.55
N PRO A 68 -1.79 -0.66 1.85
CA PRO A 68 -2.48 -0.43 3.13
C PRO A 68 -1.79 -1.11 4.31
N LEU A 69 -0.86 -2.04 4.08
CA LEU A 69 -0.17 -2.77 5.13
C LEU A 69 0.95 -1.91 5.73
N ARG A 70 0.97 -1.82 7.06
CA ARG A 70 2.10 -1.33 7.84
C ARG A 70 2.52 -2.42 8.81
N GLN A 71 3.80 -2.78 8.83
CA GLN A 71 4.29 -3.86 9.68
C GLN A 71 5.73 -3.60 10.12
N PRO A 72 6.14 -3.98 11.35
CA PRO A 72 7.54 -3.95 11.73
C PRO A 72 8.41 -4.69 10.71
N PHE A 73 9.54 -4.09 10.35
CA PHE A 73 10.44 -4.64 9.33
C PHE A 73 10.89 -6.07 9.66
N SER A 74 11.14 -6.37 10.93
CA SER A 74 11.52 -7.72 11.36
C SER A 74 10.46 -8.79 11.09
N ASP A 75 9.19 -8.42 11.14
CA ASP A 75 8.07 -9.35 11.06
C ASP A 75 7.67 -9.53 9.59
N TYR A 76 7.66 -8.43 8.83
CA TYR A 76 7.51 -8.46 7.37
C TYR A 76 8.54 -9.39 6.72
N MET A 77 9.79 -9.29 7.16
CA MET A 77 10.91 -10.07 6.63
C MET A 77 10.92 -11.54 7.07
N LYS A 78 9.98 -11.96 7.93
CA LYS A 78 9.75 -13.37 8.28
C LYS A 78 8.53 -13.94 7.57
N ASN A 79 7.86 -13.14 6.71
CA ASN A 79 6.58 -13.48 6.09
C ASN A 79 5.51 -13.89 7.12
N THR A 80 5.50 -13.27 8.30
CA THR A 80 4.43 -13.46 9.29
C THR A 80 3.39 -12.36 9.16
N GLU A 81 2.19 -12.59 9.68
CA GLU A 81 1.17 -11.53 9.82
C GLU A 81 1.22 -10.86 11.22
N GLU A 82 2.28 -11.12 11.99
CA GLU A 82 2.40 -10.57 13.34
C GLU A 82 2.61 -9.06 13.29
N ASN A 83 1.88 -8.34 14.14
CA ASN A 83 1.95 -6.88 14.27
C ASN A 83 1.64 -6.12 12.96
N ALA A 84 1.01 -6.77 11.99
CA ALA A 84 0.49 -6.15 10.79
C ALA A 84 -0.70 -5.26 11.14
N THR A 85 -0.64 -3.99 10.76
CA THR A 85 -1.75 -3.06 10.81
C THR A 85 -2.13 -2.65 9.40
N TYR A 86 -3.42 -2.55 9.12
CA TYR A 86 -3.91 -2.13 7.82
C TYR A 86 -4.51 -0.73 7.96
N ASP A 87 -3.83 0.26 7.39
CA ASP A 87 -4.37 1.61 7.33
C ASP A 87 -5.29 1.73 6.10
N GLY A 88 -6.57 1.92 6.37
CA GLY A 88 -7.59 2.14 5.34
C GLY A 88 -7.65 3.59 4.86
N GLN A 89 -6.88 4.52 5.42
CA GLN A 89 -6.95 5.94 5.05
C GLN A 89 -6.55 6.19 3.59
N ASP A 90 -5.67 5.36 3.03
CA ASP A 90 -5.27 5.42 1.61
C ASP A 90 -6.09 4.51 0.69
N LEU A 91 -7.05 3.77 1.24
CA LEU A 91 -8.12 3.24 0.40
C LEU A 91 -8.92 4.46 -0.05
N ASN A 92 -8.61 4.95 -1.25
CA ASN A 92 -9.35 5.96 -1.98
C ASN A 92 -10.75 5.42 -2.24
N THR A 93 -11.56 5.35 -1.19
CA THR A 93 -12.93 4.89 -1.22
C THR A 93 -13.67 5.98 -1.97
N SER A 94 -13.92 5.70 -3.25
CA SER A 94 -14.74 6.60 -4.05
C SER A 94 -16.06 6.86 -3.30
N ASN A 95 -16.67 8.02 -3.51
CA ASN A 95 -17.90 8.37 -2.79
C ASN A 95 -18.97 7.27 -2.99
N LEU A 96 -18.96 6.61 -4.15
CA LEU A 96 -19.81 5.46 -4.44
C LEU A 96 -19.56 4.26 -3.51
N HIS A 97 -18.31 4.00 -3.12
CA HIS A 97 -17.97 2.92 -2.19
C HIS A 97 -18.50 3.16 -0.78
N MET A 98 -18.64 4.41 -0.36
CA MET A 98 -19.20 4.78 0.95
C MET A 98 -20.72 4.60 1.04
N ILE A 99 -21.42 4.48 -0.11
CA ILE A 99 -22.88 4.31 -0.15
C ILE A 99 -23.24 2.82 -0.11
N ALA A 100 -24.20 2.45 0.73
CA ALA A 100 -24.76 1.10 0.82
C ALA A 100 -25.36 0.66 -0.54
N ARG A 101 -25.23 -0.62 -0.92
CA ARG A 101 -25.55 -1.10 -2.28
C ARG A 101 -27.00 -0.78 -2.71
N ASP A 102 -27.94 -0.87 -1.79
CA ASP A 102 -29.36 -0.57 -1.95
C ASP A 102 -29.63 0.91 -2.23
N ARG A 103 -28.74 1.81 -1.82
CA ARG A 103 -28.85 3.27 -2.00
C ARG A 103 -28.08 3.79 -3.21
N ARG A 104 -27.36 2.93 -3.93
CA ARG A 104 -26.60 3.33 -5.13
C ARG A 104 -27.53 3.51 -6.32
N ILE A 105 -27.25 4.53 -7.12
CA ILE A 105 -27.98 4.75 -8.37
C ILE A 105 -27.66 3.61 -9.36
N SER A 106 -28.73 2.98 -9.85
CA SER A 106 -28.68 2.00 -10.94
C SER A 106 -29.25 2.61 -12.22
N PHE A 107 -28.79 2.11 -13.37
CA PHE A 107 -29.33 2.48 -14.67
C PHE A 107 -30.03 1.24 -15.23
N ASN A 108 -31.28 1.38 -15.64
CA ASN A 108 -32.01 0.28 -16.26
C ASN A 108 -31.72 0.24 -17.76
N ASP A 109 -30.88 -0.69 -18.19
CA ASP A 109 -30.49 -0.86 -19.60
C ASP A 109 -30.92 -2.22 -20.19
N THR A 110 -31.85 -2.91 -19.53
CA THR A 110 -32.27 -4.29 -19.83
C THR A 110 -32.77 -4.51 -21.28
N HIS A 111 -33.12 -3.43 -22.00
CA HIS A 111 -33.64 -3.49 -23.37
C HIS A 111 -32.76 -2.79 -24.42
N LYS A 112 -31.53 -2.40 -24.07
CA LYS A 112 -30.67 -1.66 -24.99
C LYS A 112 -29.62 -2.58 -25.62
N VAL A 113 -29.63 -2.64 -26.95
CA VAL A 113 -28.61 -3.33 -27.73
C VAL A 113 -27.50 -2.34 -28.04
N TYR A 114 -26.34 -2.53 -27.44
CA TYR A 114 -25.15 -1.70 -27.64
C TYR A 114 -24.10 -2.47 -28.43
N ASN A 115 -23.40 -1.80 -29.34
CA ASN A 115 -22.11 -2.32 -29.79
C ASN A 115 -21.04 -2.15 -28.68
N ARG A 116 -19.91 -2.86 -28.79
CA ARG A 116 -18.86 -2.85 -27.74
C ARG A 116 -18.37 -1.44 -27.39
N LEU A 117 -18.18 -0.59 -28.40
CA LEU A 117 -17.66 0.77 -28.20
C LEU A 117 -18.69 1.64 -27.48
N GLU A 118 -19.96 1.53 -27.85
CA GLU A 118 -21.08 2.20 -27.18
C GLU A 118 -21.24 1.73 -25.75
N ALA A 119 -21.17 0.41 -25.50
CA ALA A 119 -21.24 -0.14 -24.15
C ALA A 119 -20.12 0.41 -23.25
N MET A 120 -18.90 0.53 -23.77
CA MET A 120 -17.77 1.14 -23.05
C MET A 120 -17.99 2.62 -22.76
N LYS A 121 -18.52 3.39 -23.72
CA LYS A 121 -18.87 4.80 -23.53
C LYS A 121 -19.96 4.97 -22.47
N VAL A 122 -21.03 4.18 -22.57
CA VAL A 122 -22.14 4.19 -21.62
C VAL A 122 -21.65 3.81 -20.22
N ALA A 123 -20.83 2.76 -20.10
CA ALA A 123 -20.26 2.38 -18.81
C ALA A 123 -19.42 3.49 -18.18
N LYS A 124 -18.61 4.21 -18.98
CA LYS A 124 -17.83 5.36 -18.51
C LYS A 124 -18.73 6.49 -18.00
N GLU A 125 -19.75 6.86 -18.77
CA GLU A 125 -20.71 7.92 -18.36
C GLU A 125 -21.47 7.52 -17.09
N GLN A 126 -21.94 6.28 -17.02
CA GLN A 126 -22.63 5.76 -15.83
C GLN A 126 -21.74 5.76 -14.58
N ALA A 127 -20.46 5.42 -14.72
CA ALA A 127 -19.50 5.49 -13.64
C ALA A 127 -19.33 6.94 -13.14
N LEU A 128 -19.18 7.91 -14.06
CA LEU A 128 -19.08 9.33 -13.72
C LEU A 128 -20.33 9.85 -13.00
N VAL A 129 -21.52 9.48 -13.48
CA VAL A 129 -22.79 9.90 -12.87
C VAL A 129 -22.97 9.28 -11.49
N ARG A 130 -22.65 8.00 -11.31
CA ARG A 130 -22.69 7.34 -9.99
C ARG A 130 -21.79 8.03 -8.99
N GLU A 131 -20.56 8.36 -9.38
CA GLU A 131 -19.60 9.01 -8.51
C GLU A 131 -20.04 10.44 -8.13
N LYS A 132 -20.51 11.21 -9.12
CA LYS A 132 -21.03 12.56 -8.88
C LYS A 132 -22.26 12.56 -7.98
N ALA A 133 -23.20 11.66 -8.22
CA ALA A 133 -24.39 11.51 -7.38
C ALA A 133 -24.03 11.11 -5.96
N ALA A 134 -23.06 10.20 -5.80
CA ALA A 134 -22.61 9.80 -4.48
C ALA A 134 -22.00 10.96 -3.67
N GLY A 135 -21.37 11.93 -4.33
CA GLY A 135 -20.87 13.14 -3.69
C GLY A 135 -21.94 14.05 -3.07
N TYR A 136 -23.20 13.94 -3.49
CA TYR A 136 -24.31 14.76 -2.94
C TYR A 136 -25.07 14.09 -1.79
N VAL A 137 -24.79 12.82 -1.49
CA VAL A 137 -25.53 12.00 -0.50
C VAL A 137 -24.72 11.82 0.80
N LYS A 138 -23.67 12.63 1.01
CA LYS A 138 -22.86 12.61 2.24
C LYS A 138 -23.66 13.00 3.48
#